data_AF-A0A1W5YU57-F1
#
_entry.id   AF-A0A1W5YU57-F1
#
_cell.length_a   1.000
_cell.length_b   1.000
_cell.length_c   1.000
_cell.angle_alpha   90.00
_cell.angle_beta   90.00
_cell.angle_gamma   90.00
#
_symmetry.space_group_name_H-M   'P 1'
#
loop_
_entity.id
_entity.type
_entity.pdbx_description
1 polymer ?
#
loop_
_entity_poly.entity_id
_entity_poly.type
_entity_poly.pdbx_seq_one_letter_code
_entity_poly.pdbx_strand_id
1 'polypeptide(L)' 'MIVHTAHEDGGRYVTVRGKQLGLARSVSEVIDLLCAVGIDLDGEEIATPALIEWRGGGPGQW' A
#
# COMPACT_ATOMS: atom_id res chain seq x y z
N MET A 1 -6.74 5.45 -0.13
CA MET A 1 -5.91 4.92 0.98
C MET A 1 -4.49 5.43 0.84
N ILE A 2 -3.59 5.19 1.81
CA ILE A 2 -2.23 5.75 1.77
C ILE A 2 -1.20 4.64 2.00
N VAL A 3 -0.23 4.54 1.10
CA VAL A 3 1.03 3.81 1.33
C VAL A 3 2.10 4.85 1.61
N HIS A 4 2.68 4.79 2.81
CA HIS A 4 3.67 5.78 3.24
C HIS A 4 5.03 5.56 2.54
N THR A 5 5.94 6.51 2.72
CA THR A 5 7.32 6.38 2.23
C THR A 5 8.00 5.16 2.86
N ALA A 6 8.99 4.62 2.15
CA ALA A 6 9.84 3.57 2.70
C ALA A 6 10.45 4.04 4.03
N HIS A 7 10.33 3.18 5.03
CA HIS A 7 10.97 3.31 6.32
C HIS A 7 12.40 2.77 6.24
N GLU A 8 13.22 3.08 7.24
CA GLU A 8 14.65 2.72 7.29
C GLU A 8 14.93 1.20 7.23
N ASP A 9 13.92 0.37 7.53
CA ASP A 9 13.96 -1.09 7.41
C ASP A 9 13.47 -1.63 6.04
N GLY A 10 13.19 -0.74 5.08
CA GLY A 10 12.77 -1.08 3.71
C GLY A 10 11.27 -1.41 3.55
N GLY A 11 10.48 -1.26 4.62
CA GLY A 11 9.03 -1.46 4.58
C GLY A 11 8.25 -0.16 4.37
N ARG A 12 6.97 -0.27 4.01
CA ARG A 12 6.03 0.85 3.86
C ARG A 12 4.79 0.58 4.68
N TYR A 13 4.38 1.54 5.50
CA TYR A 13 3.14 1.43 6.27
C TYR A 13 1.93 1.65 5.36
N VAL A 14 0.89 0.84 5.55
CA VAL A 14 -0.38 0.94 4.81
C VAL A 14 -1.46 1.47 5.74
N THR A 15 -2.15 2.54 5.33
CA THR A 15 -3.23 3.17 6.10
C THR A 15 -4.51 3.27 5.28
N VAL A 16 -5.63 2.79 5.85
CA VAL A 16 -6.97 2.89 5.26
C VAL A 16 -7.89 3.62 6.23
N ARG A 17 -8.55 4.69 5.76
CA ARG A 17 -9.49 5.49 6.56
C ARG A 17 -8.91 5.93 7.92
N GLY A 18 -7.63 6.30 7.95
CA GLY A 18 -6.93 6.73 9.17
C GLY A 18 -6.44 5.60 10.09
N LYS A 19 -6.68 4.33 9.75
CA LYS A 19 -6.19 3.17 10.52
C LYS A 19 -5.01 2.50 9.81
N GLN A 20 -3.92 2.28 10.55
CA GLN A 20 -2.78 1.49 10.06
C GLN A 20 -3.17 0.01 9.99
N LEU A 21 -3.00 -0.58 8.80
CA LEU A 21 -3.23 -2.01 8.57
C LEU A 21 -1.99 -2.83 8.89
N GLY A 22 -0.80 -2.33 8.54
CA GLY A 22 0.46 -3.04 8.75
C GLY A 22 1.62 -2.41 8.00
N LEU A 23 2.75 -3.11 8.03
CA LEU A 23 3.96 -2.83 7.27
C LEU A 23 4.04 -3.83 6.12
N ALA A 24 4.14 -3.35 4.88
CA ALA A 24 4.40 -4.16 3.70
C ALA A 24 5.87 -4.00 3.28
N ARG A 25 6.44 -5.03 2.64
CA ARG A 25 7.78 -5.00 2.00
C ARG A 25 7.74 -5.25 0.50
N SER A 26 6.54 -5.37 -0.06
CA SER A 26 6.31 -5.50 -1.49
C SER A 26 4.89 -5.02 -1.83
N VAL A 27 4.62 -4.79 -3.11
CA VAL A 27 3.26 -4.49 -3.60
C VAL A 27 2.30 -5.64 -3.28
N SER A 28 2.74 -6.89 -3.37
CA SER A 28 1.91 -8.06 -3.03
C SER A 28 1.48 -8.05 -1.57
N GLU A 29 2.38 -7.68 -0.64
CA GLU A 29 2.01 -7.55 0.78
C GLU A 29 1.05 -6.39 1.03
N VAL A 30 1.07 -5.32 0.21
CA VAL A 30 0.04 -4.28 0.26
C VAL A 30 -1.33 -4.87 -0.12
N ILE A 31 -1.40 -5.66 -1.19
CA ILE A 31 -2.64 -6.35 -1.61
C ILE A 31 -3.14 -7.26 -0.48
N ASP A 32 -2.25 -8.06 0.12
CA ASP A 32 -2.61 -8.97 1.21
C ASP A 32 -3.21 -8.23 2.42
N LEU A 33 -2.62 -7.09 2.80
CA LEU A 33 -3.14 -6.25 3.89
C LEU A 33 -4.52 -5.67 3.59
N LEU A 34 -4.78 -5.30 2.33
CA LEU A 34 -6.09 -4.78 1.89
C LEU A 34 -7.14 -5.90 1.84
N CYS A 35 -6.77 -7.06 1.30
CA CYS A 35 -7.63 -8.24 1.26
C CYS A 35 -8.06 -8.67 2.67
N ALA A 36 -7.17 -8.58 3.65
CA ALA A 36 -7.47 -8.89 5.05
C ALA A 36 -8.58 -8.01 5.67
N VAL A 37 -8.87 -6.84 5.08
CA VAL A 37 -9.98 -5.95 5.49
C VAL A 37 -11.11 -5.88 4.48
N GLY A 38 -11.14 -6.81 3.51
CA GLY A 38 -12.20 -6.91 2.50
C GLY A 38 -12.09 -5.92 1.35
N ILE A 39 -10.89 -5.39 1.09
CA ILE A 39 -10.58 -4.55 -0.07
C ILE A 39 -9.74 -5.39 -1.03
N ASP A 40 -10.34 -5.87 -2.10
CA ASP A 40 -9.66 -6.64 -3.15
C ASP A 40 -9.33 -5.68 -4.31
N LEU A 41 -8.04 -5.54 -4.64
CA LEU A 41 -7.56 -4.70 -5.74
C LEU A 41 -6.66 -5.53 -6.63
N ASP A 42 -6.80 -5.35 -7.93
CA ASP A 42 -5.86 -5.91 -8.91
C ASP A 42 -4.60 -5.04 -9.11
N GLY A 43 -3.72 -5.50 -10.00
CA GLY A 43 -2.46 -4.82 -10.32
C GLY A 43 -2.60 -3.46 -11.01
N GLU A 44 -3.71 -3.19 -11.68
CA GLU A 44 -4.00 -1.88 -12.30
C GLU A 44 -4.62 -0.93 -11.26
N GLU A 45 -5.55 -1.44 -10.45
CA GLU A 45 -6.19 -0.69 -9.38
C GLU A 45 -5.18 -0.25 -8.30
N ILE A 46 -4.22 -1.10 -7.95
CA ILE A 46 -3.17 -0.74 -6.97
C ILE A 46 -2.26 0.39 -7.46
N ALA A 47 -2.13 0.56 -8.78
CA ALA A 47 -1.37 1.63 -9.40
C ALA A 47 -2.20 2.91 -9.63
N THR A 48 -3.51 2.87 -9.40
CA THR A 48 -4.42 3.98 -9.69
C THR A 48 -4.33 5.06 -8.61
N PRO A 49 -3.85 6.29 -8.93
CA PRO A 49 -3.63 7.34 -7.92
C PRO A 49 -4.91 7.81 -7.22
N ALA A 50 -6.07 7.63 -7.85
CA ALA A 50 -7.37 7.94 -7.24
C ALA A 50 -7.79 6.93 -6.15
N LEU A 51 -7.26 5.71 -6.18
CA LEU A 51 -7.55 4.67 -5.18
C LEU A 51 -6.49 4.67 -4.06
N ILE A 52 -5.22 4.82 -4.45
CA ILE A 52 -4.07 4.74 -3.55
C ILE A 52 -3.15 5.94 -3.72
N GLU A 53 -2.95 6.68 -2.64
CA GLU A 53 -1.90 7.68 -2.53
C GLU A 53 -0.60 6.96 -2.14
N TRP A 54 0.37 6.93 -3.06
CA TRP A 54 1.71 6.42 -2.82
C TRP A 54 2.65 7.57 -2.44
N ARG A 55 3.24 7.52 -1.25
CA ARG A 55 4.24 8.49 -0.80
C ARG A 55 5.64 7.92 -1.01
N GLY A 56 6.56 8.70 -1.59
CA GLY A 56 7.96 8.29 -1.74
C GLY A 56 8.20 7.22 -2.81
N GLY A 57 7.41 7.20 -3.90
CA GLY A 57 7.52 6.23 -4.99
C GLY A 57 6.27 5.35 -5.09
N GLY A 58 5.83 5.07 -6.33
CA GLY A 58 4.67 4.24 -6.62
C GLY A 58 4.97 2.73 -6.61
N PRO A 59 4.03 1.87 -7.02
CA PRO A 59 4.19 0.41 -6.95
C PRO A 59 5.35 -0.12 -7.80
N GLY A 60 5.79 0.62 -8.84
CA GLY A 60 6.96 0.27 -9.65
C GLY A 60 8.31 0.71 -9.05
N GLN A 61 8.30 1.44 -7.93
CA GLN A 61 9.50 1.94 -7.26
C GLN A 61 9.35 1.75 -5.75
N TRP A 62 9.69 0.54 -5.30
CA TRP A 62 9.58 0.14 -3.91
C TRP A 62 10.70 0.71 -3.05
#